data_AF-A0A0F7VMC9-F1
#
_entry.id   AF-A0A0F7VMC9-F1
#
_cell.length_a   1.000
_cell.length_b   1.000
_cell.length_c   1.000
_cell.angle_alpha   90.00
_cell.angle_beta   90.00
_cell.angle_gamma   90.00
#
_symmetry.space_group_name_H-M   'P 1'
#
loop_
_entity.id
_entity.type
_entity.pdbx_description
1 polymer ?
#
loop_
_entity_poly.entity_id
_entity_poly.type
_entity_poly.pdbx_seq_one_letter_code
_entity_poly.pdbx_strand_id
1 'polypeptide(L)'
;MPAAEPADPTPPTNPLNAIEGAAVIPIHARRTGRGAPNHRGWNPMDTPTTPDPSDRSGSRYDDALALVADDMEKAFNAIGRSLTNDETAAVYARTLALVAHTLRGAAATGIVTEQQREALAELIDGMAQAPRFV
;
A
#
# COMPACT_ATOMS: atom_id res chain seq x y z
N MET A 1 0.32 22.00 55.81
CA MET A 1 0.05 21.26 54.56
C MET A 1 0.77 21.99 53.42
N PRO A 2 1.97 21.54 53.00
CA PRO A 2 2.72 22.12 51.88
C PRO A 2 2.03 21.98 50.51
N ALA A 3 2.12 23.06 49.72
CA ALA A 3 1.55 23.24 48.38
C ALA A 3 2.41 22.55 47.30
N ALA A 4 1.77 22.04 46.25
CA ALA A 4 2.43 21.47 45.08
C ALA A 4 2.99 22.58 44.17
N GLU A 5 4.26 22.46 43.77
CA GLU A 5 4.89 23.28 42.73
C GLU A 5 4.29 22.97 41.34
N PRO A 6 4.12 23.97 40.45
CA PRO A 6 3.73 23.73 39.07
C PRO A 6 4.95 23.28 38.24
N ALA A 7 4.84 22.12 37.59
CA ALA A 7 5.80 21.66 36.60
C ALA A 7 5.58 22.40 35.27
N ASP A 8 6.61 23.10 34.81
CA ASP A 8 6.64 23.84 33.54
C ASP A 8 7.24 22.94 32.44
N PRO A 9 6.50 22.51 31.40
CA PRO A 9 7.07 21.69 30.34
C PRO A 9 7.70 22.58 29.26
N THR A 10 9.02 22.69 29.27
CA THR A 10 9.79 23.15 28.10
C THR A 10 9.86 22.04 27.05
N PRO A 11 9.53 22.29 25.77
CA PRO A 11 9.64 21.29 24.72
C PRO A 11 11.11 21.12 24.27
N PRO A 12 11.58 19.88 23.99
CA PRO A 12 12.89 19.68 23.40
C PRO A 12 12.90 20.16 21.94
N THR A 13 13.71 21.18 21.67
CA THR A 13 14.19 21.52 20.33
C THR A 13 15.11 20.41 19.84
N ASN A 14 14.63 19.57 18.92
CA ASN A 14 15.49 18.65 18.19
C ASN A 14 15.48 19.00 16.69
N PRO A 15 16.59 19.52 16.13
CA PRO A 15 16.72 19.85 14.72
C PRO A 15 17.14 18.59 13.94
N LEU A 16 16.18 17.79 13.47
CA LEU A 16 16.44 16.67 12.56
C LEU A 16 16.43 17.06 11.07
N ASN A 17 16.72 18.33 10.76
CA ASN A 17 17.05 18.79 9.41
C ASN A 17 18.54 19.11 9.30
N ALA A 18 19.38 18.16 9.73
CA ALA A 18 20.79 18.15 9.36
C ALA A 18 20.89 17.63 7.92
N ILE A 19 21.12 18.60 7.04
CA ILE A 19 21.35 18.50 5.61
C ILE A 19 22.55 17.59 5.35
N GLU A 20 22.35 16.42 4.75
CA GLU A 20 23.39 15.74 3.97
C GLU A 20 22.75 14.70 3.02
N GLY A 21 22.85 14.96 1.71
CA GLY A 21 22.90 13.89 0.72
C GLY A 21 21.61 13.38 0.08
N ALA A 22 20.56 14.17 -0.09
CA ALA A 22 19.49 13.80 -1.03
C ALA A 22 19.94 14.12 -2.47
N ALA A 23 20.30 13.10 -3.25
CA ALA A 23 20.59 13.24 -4.67
C ALA A 23 19.31 13.61 -5.44
N VAL A 24 19.08 14.92 -5.64
CA VAL A 24 18.02 15.44 -6.50
C VAL A 24 18.46 15.24 -7.95
N ILE A 25 17.77 14.39 -8.69
CA ILE A 25 17.96 14.23 -10.15
C ILE A 25 17.34 15.46 -10.84
N PRO A 26 18.10 16.32 -11.53
CA PRO A 26 17.52 17.46 -12.23
C PRO A 26 16.82 17.00 -13.53
N ILE A 27 15.50 17.21 -13.61
CA ILE A 27 14.67 16.79 -14.76
C ILE A 27 14.55 17.92 -15.81
N HIS A 28 15.63 18.61 -16.22
CA HIS A 28 15.54 19.57 -17.33
C HIS A 28 16.80 19.62 -18.19
N ALA A 29 16.82 18.85 -19.28
CA ALA A 29 17.62 19.17 -20.47
C ALA A 29 16.96 18.58 -21.73
N ARG A 30 16.25 19.40 -22.50
CA ARG A 30 15.84 19.10 -23.88
C ARG A 30 16.84 19.75 -24.85
N ARG A 31 17.12 19.03 -25.96
CA ARG A 31 17.78 19.45 -27.23
C ARG A 31 19.30 19.65 -27.13
N THR A 32 20.16 19.24 -28.08
CA THR A 32 20.10 18.93 -29.52
C THR A 32 21.26 17.99 -29.90
N GLY A 33 21.11 17.14 -30.92
CA GLY A 33 22.25 16.45 -31.51
C GLY A 33 21.89 15.62 -32.73
N ARG A 34 21.94 16.25 -33.91
CA ARG A 34 21.70 15.70 -35.24
C ARG A 34 22.85 14.76 -35.63
N GLY A 35 22.53 13.56 -36.11
CA GLY A 35 23.49 12.67 -36.77
C GLY A 35 22.80 11.48 -37.42
N ALA A 36 22.48 11.60 -38.72
CA ALA A 36 22.23 10.44 -39.57
C ALA A 36 23.58 9.92 -40.09
N PRO A 37 23.71 8.61 -40.33
CA PRO A 37 23.70 8.19 -41.73
C PRO A 37 22.85 6.94 -42.00
N ASN A 38 22.27 6.93 -43.20
CA ASN A 38 21.63 5.78 -43.84
C ASN A 38 22.60 4.60 -43.97
N HIS A 39 22.12 3.35 -43.88
CA HIS A 39 22.32 2.28 -44.89
C HIS A 39 21.44 1.05 -44.57
N ARG A 40 20.52 0.74 -45.50
CA ARG A 40 20.28 -0.57 -46.13
C ARG A 40 20.24 -1.83 -45.25
N GLY A 41 19.05 -2.44 -45.14
CA GLY A 41 18.91 -3.85 -44.76
C GLY A 41 17.55 -4.17 -44.15
N TRP A 42 16.52 -4.38 -44.98
CA TRP A 42 15.28 -5.01 -44.55
C TRP A 42 15.53 -6.49 -44.28
N ASN A 43 15.38 -6.92 -43.03
CA ASN A 43 15.01 -8.28 -42.65
C ASN A 43 13.90 -8.16 -41.60
N PRO A 44 12.71 -8.78 -41.78
CA PRO A 44 11.72 -8.86 -40.73
C PRO A 44 12.21 -9.90 -39.73
N MET A 45 12.77 -9.43 -38.61
CA MET A 45 13.05 -10.25 -37.45
C MET A 45 12.02 -9.88 -36.40
N ASP A 46 11.35 -10.91 -35.88
CA ASP A 46 10.21 -10.84 -34.97
C ASP A 46 10.28 -9.65 -34.02
N THR A 47 9.33 -8.73 -34.15
CA THR A 47 9.08 -7.74 -33.09
C THR A 47 8.80 -8.53 -31.82
N PRO A 48 9.64 -8.44 -30.76
CA PRO A 48 9.19 -8.88 -29.46
C PRO A 48 7.98 -8.00 -29.16
N THR A 49 6.81 -8.63 -28.99
CA THR A 49 5.65 -7.99 -28.38
C THR A 49 6.17 -7.26 -27.15
N THR A 50 6.22 -5.94 -27.24
CA THR A 50 6.63 -5.12 -26.11
C THR A 50 5.56 -5.40 -25.07
N PRO A 51 5.89 -6.04 -23.93
CA PRO A 51 4.88 -6.30 -22.93
C PRO A 51 4.34 -4.94 -22.53
N ASP A 52 3.03 -4.79 -22.70
CA ASP A 52 2.32 -3.59 -22.36
C ASP A 52 2.71 -3.21 -20.91
N PRO A 53 3.29 -2.03 -20.66
CA PRO A 53 3.68 -1.62 -19.31
C PRO A 53 2.49 -1.56 -18.33
N SER A 54 1.25 -1.65 -18.85
CA SER A 54 0.01 -1.81 -18.09
C SER A 54 -0.02 -3.09 -17.23
N ASP A 55 0.57 -4.19 -17.69
CA ASP A 55 0.46 -5.51 -17.01
C ASP A 55 1.33 -5.64 -15.76
N ARG A 56 2.37 -4.81 -15.61
CA ARG A 56 3.26 -4.89 -14.42
C ARG A 56 2.67 -4.24 -13.18
N SER A 57 1.71 -3.32 -13.34
CA SER A 57 1.06 -2.68 -12.19
C SER A 57 0.10 -3.63 -11.48
N GLY A 58 -0.61 -4.49 -12.23
CA GLY A 58 -1.45 -5.55 -11.67
C GLY A 58 -0.62 -6.58 -10.92
N SER A 59 0.46 -7.08 -11.56
CA SER A 59 1.34 -8.09 -10.95
C SER A 59 1.87 -7.69 -9.57
N ARG A 60 2.36 -6.46 -9.37
CA ARG A 60 2.91 -6.07 -8.05
C ARG A 60 1.85 -5.96 -6.96
N TYR A 61 0.64 -5.54 -7.31
CA TYR A 61 -0.46 -5.43 -6.37
C TYR A 61 -0.98 -6.81 -5.99
N ASP A 62 -1.15 -7.68 -6.99
CA ASP A 62 -1.55 -9.07 -6.81
C ASP A 62 -0.50 -9.86 -6.00
N ASP A 63 0.80 -9.62 -6.24
CA ASP A 63 1.90 -10.21 -5.46
C ASP A 63 1.85 -9.77 -3.99
N ALA A 64 1.54 -8.49 -3.73
CA ALA A 64 1.41 -7.97 -2.36
C ALA A 64 0.18 -8.55 -1.65
N LEU A 65 -0.95 -8.69 -2.36
CA LEU A 65 -2.16 -9.33 -1.82
C LEU A 65 -1.93 -10.81 -1.55
N ALA A 66 -1.17 -11.51 -2.39
CA ALA A 66 -0.82 -12.92 -2.18
C ALA A 66 0.05 -13.12 -0.93
N LEU A 67 1.00 -12.22 -0.66
CA LEU A 67 1.80 -12.26 0.58
C LEU A 67 0.92 -12.07 1.83
N VAL A 68 0.00 -11.10 1.79
CA VAL A 68 -0.95 -10.87 2.89
C VAL A 68 -1.88 -12.07 3.08
N ALA A 69 -2.34 -12.67 1.99
CA ALA A 69 -3.18 -13.86 2.02
C ALA A 69 -2.46 -15.06 2.66
N ASP A 70 -1.19 -15.30 2.32
CA ASP A 70 -0.37 -16.35 2.92
C ASP A 70 -0.15 -16.13 4.42
N ASP A 71 0.18 -14.90 4.84
CA ASP A 71 0.32 -14.57 6.26
C ASP A 71 -0.99 -14.74 7.04
N MET A 72 -2.12 -14.38 6.44
CA MET A 72 -3.43 -14.58 7.05
C MET A 72 -3.78 -16.07 7.13
N GLU A 73 -3.56 -16.84 6.06
CA GLU A 73 -3.79 -18.28 6.05
C GLU A 73 -2.96 -18.99 7.13
N LYS A 74 -1.69 -18.60 7.31
CA LYS A 74 -0.86 -19.09 8.42
C LYS A 74 -1.47 -18.76 9.79
N ALA A 75 -2.00 -17.55 9.97
CA ALA A 75 -2.63 -17.15 11.22
C ALA A 75 -3.90 -17.95 11.53
N PHE A 76 -4.72 -18.25 10.51
CA PHE A 76 -5.89 -19.12 10.67
C PHE A 76 -5.47 -20.58 10.93
N ASN A 77 -4.46 -21.09 10.22
CA ASN A 77 -3.96 -22.45 10.40
C ASN A 77 -3.41 -22.67 11.81
N ALA A 78 -2.79 -21.66 12.43
CA ALA A 78 -2.32 -21.72 13.81
C ALA A 78 -3.43 -21.99 14.85
N ILE A 79 -4.70 -21.69 14.53
CA ILE A 79 -5.86 -21.96 15.38
C ILE A 79 -6.72 -23.13 14.86
N GLY A 80 -6.19 -23.94 13.94
CA GLY A 80 -6.89 -25.09 13.35
C GLY A 80 -8.05 -24.70 12.43
N ARG A 81 -7.98 -23.52 11.81
CA ARG A 81 -8.94 -23.01 10.83
C ARG A 81 -8.21 -22.70 9.52
N SER A 82 -8.93 -22.53 8.42
CA SER A 82 -8.35 -22.15 7.13
C SER A 82 -9.28 -21.19 6.42
N LEU A 83 -8.75 -20.19 5.72
CA LEU A 83 -9.52 -19.29 4.88
C LEU A 83 -10.01 -19.95 3.59
N THR A 84 -9.44 -21.10 3.21
CA THR A 84 -9.97 -21.93 2.11
C THR A 84 -11.29 -22.63 2.48
N ASN A 85 -11.62 -22.71 3.78
CA ASN A 85 -12.91 -23.20 4.24
C ASN A 85 -13.97 -22.10 4.12
N ASP A 86 -15.01 -22.35 3.33
CA ASP A 86 -16.07 -21.38 3.02
C ASP A 86 -16.75 -20.77 4.27
N GLU A 87 -16.99 -21.56 5.31
CA GLU A 87 -17.61 -21.06 6.54
C GLU A 87 -16.67 -20.08 7.25
N THR A 88 -15.39 -20.42 7.34
CA THR A 88 -14.36 -19.57 7.95
C THR A 88 -14.18 -18.27 7.16
N ALA A 89 -14.12 -18.36 5.82
CA ALA A 89 -14.05 -17.20 4.93
C ALA A 89 -15.29 -16.29 5.10
N ALA A 90 -16.48 -16.87 5.20
CA ALA A 90 -17.72 -16.11 5.38
C ALA A 90 -17.77 -15.39 6.74
N VAL A 91 -17.33 -16.04 7.82
CA VAL A 91 -17.22 -15.43 9.15
C VAL A 91 -16.19 -14.30 9.15
N TYR A 92 -15.05 -14.53 8.51
CA TYR A 92 -14.01 -13.52 8.34
C TYR A 92 -14.54 -12.28 7.60
N ALA A 93 -15.17 -12.46 6.44
CA ALA A 93 -15.76 -11.38 5.67
C ALA A 93 -16.84 -10.60 6.44
N ARG A 94 -17.69 -11.29 7.20
CA ARG A 94 -18.68 -10.63 8.08
C ARG A 94 -18.02 -9.79 9.18
N THR A 95 -16.92 -10.27 9.74
CA THR A 95 -16.16 -9.56 10.77
C THR A 95 -15.57 -8.26 10.20
N LEU A 96 -14.99 -8.31 9.00
CA LEU A 96 -14.50 -7.12 8.31
C LEU A 96 -15.63 -6.11 8.01
N ALA A 97 -16.81 -6.58 7.60
CA ALA A 97 -17.96 -5.72 7.37
C ALA A 97 -18.41 -4.99 8.65
N LEU A 98 -18.39 -5.67 9.80
CA LEU A 98 -18.67 -5.04 11.10
C LEU A 98 -17.64 -3.96 11.44
N VAL A 99 -16.35 -4.21 11.20
CA VAL A 99 -15.29 -3.22 11.39
C VAL A 99 -15.48 -2.01 10.48
N ALA A 100 -15.84 -2.22 9.22
CA ALA A 100 -16.14 -1.12 8.30
C ALA A 100 -17.32 -0.26 8.78
N HIS A 101 -18.34 -0.89 9.36
CA HIS A 101 -19.49 -0.18 9.94
C HIS A 101 -19.12 0.61 11.20
N THR A 102 -18.31 0.06 12.10
CA THR A 102 -17.84 0.79 13.29
C THR A 102 -16.96 1.97 12.91
N LEU A 103 -16.12 1.85 11.88
CA LEU A 103 -15.34 2.99 11.36
C LEU A 103 -16.22 4.10 10.80
N ARG A 104 -17.34 3.76 10.15
CA ARG A 104 -18.33 4.77 9.72
C ARG A 104 -18.94 5.50 10.92
N GLY A 105 -19.28 4.75 11.97
CA GLY A 105 -19.74 5.35 13.23
C GLY A 105 -18.69 6.25 13.87
N ALA A 106 -17.42 5.80 13.91
CA ALA A 106 -16.31 6.54 14.48
C ALA A 106 -16.01 7.85 13.73
N ALA A 107 -16.16 7.86 12.39
CA ALA A 107 -16.04 9.09 11.61
C ALA A 107 -17.20 10.05 11.91
N ALA A 108 -18.43 9.53 11.99
CA ALA A 108 -19.61 10.32 12.31
C ALA A 108 -19.55 10.96 13.72
N THR A 109 -18.85 10.33 14.66
CA THR A 109 -18.62 10.86 16.02
C THR A 109 -17.34 11.67 16.16
N GLY A 110 -16.56 11.81 15.08
CA GLY A 110 -15.31 12.58 15.06
C GLY A 110 -14.12 11.93 15.76
N ILE A 111 -14.17 10.62 16.04
CA ILE A 111 -13.04 9.85 16.61
C ILE A 111 -11.94 9.67 15.56
N VAL A 112 -12.32 9.45 14.31
CA VAL A 112 -11.42 9.42 13.15
C VAL A 112 -11.88 10.44 12.12
N THR A 113 -10.96 10.92 11.31
CA THR A 113 -11.33 11.79 10.18
C THR A 113 -11.93 10.98 9.04
N GLU A 114 -12.68 11.64 8.16
CA GLU A 114 -13.24 10.98 6.97
C GLU A 114 -12.14 10.42 6.06
N GLN A 115 -11.02 11.14 5.92
CA GLN A 115 -9.86 10.67 5.17
C GLN A 115 -9.22 9.41 5.79
N GLN A 116 -9.12 9.34 7.12
CA GLN A 116 -8.65 8.14 7.81
C GLN A 116 -9.62 6.97 7.61
N ARG A 117 -10.93 7.25 7.64
CA ARG A 117 -11.97 6.25 7.38
C ARG A 117 -11.84 5.67 5.97
N GLU A 118 -11.61 6.51 4.96
CA GLU A 118 -11.44 6.06 3.57
C GLU A 118 -10.20 5.19 3.39
N ALA A 119 -9.05 5.61 3.92
CA ALA A 119 -7.82 4.81 3.86
C ALA A 119 -7.96 3.45 4.57
N LEU A 120 -8.64 3.42 5.72
CA LEU A 120 -8.93 2.16 6.43
C LEU A 120 -9.95 1.30 5.68
N ALA A 121 -10.91 1.91 4.97
CA ALA A 121 -11.86 1.17 4.15
C ALA A 121 -11.18 0.49 2.96
N GLU A 122 -10.22 1.15 2.29
CA GLU A 122 -9.41 0.54 1.24
C GLU A 122 -8.58 -0.64 1.76
N LEU A 123 -7.97 -0.49 2.94
CA LEU A 123 -7.26 -1.59 3.59
C LEU A 123 -8.17 -2.78 3.88
N ILE A 124 -9.36 -2.54 4.45
CA ILE A 124 -10.34 -3.58 4.76
C ILE A 124 -10.83 -4.28 3.48
N ASP A 125 -11.02 -3.52 2.39
CA ASP A 125 -11.41 -4.11 1.11
C ASP A 125 -10.31 -5.02 0.55
N GLY A 126 -9.04 -4.58 0.59
CA GLY A 126 -7.90 -5.43 0.22
C GLY A 126 -7.83 -6.71 1.05
N MET A 127 -8.04 -6.60 2.36
CA MET A 127 -8.10 -7.77 3.26
C MET A 127 -9.28 -8.70 2.97
N ALA A 128 -10.43 -8.17 2.58
CA ALA A 128 -11.60 -8.97 2.20
C ALA A 128 -11.35 -9.79 0.92
N GLN A 129 -10.41 -9.38 0.08
CA GLN A 129 -10.02 -10.11 -1.11
C GLN A 129 -8.98 -11.21 -0.82
N ALA A 130 -8.27 -11.16 0.31
CA ALA A 130 -7.19 -12.09 0.65
C ALA A 130 -7.56 -13.58 0.49
N PRO A 131 -8.75 -14.08 0.90
CA PRO A 131 -9.11 -15.49 0.71
C PRO A 131 -9.13 -15.96 -0.75
N ARG A 132 -9.19 -15.05 -1.73
CA ARG A 132 -9.14 -15.39 -3.17
C ARG A 132 -7.72 -15.67 -3.67
N PHE A 133 -6.71 -15.34 -2.87
CA PHE A 133 -5.29 -15.47 -3.19
C PHE A 133 -4.59 -16.55 -2.35
N VAL A 134 -5.35 -17.29 -1.53
CA VAL A 134 -4.90 -18.46 -0.76
C VAL A 134 -4.99 -19.72 -1.60
#